data_AF-A0A452ZIB5-F1
#
_entry.id   AF-A0A452ZIB5-F1
#
_cell.length_a   1.000
_cell.length_b   1.000
_cell.length_c   1.000
_cell.angle_alpha   90.00
_cell.angle_beta   90.00
_cell.angle_gamma   90.00
#
_symmetry.space_group_name_H-M   'P 1'
#
loop_
_entity.id
_entity.type
_entity.pdbx_description
1 polymer ?
#
loop_
_entity_poly.entity_id
_entity_poly.type
_entity_poly.pdbx_seq_one_letter_code
_entity_poly.pdbx_strand_id
1 'polypeptide(L)'
;PPLPPPHARHPTRPPAQKSPTPDATPPRPPPPHEPGRLPVPPASAAMGAQQSVNAGKAKVDLHVDLTHMLCEALLLPPLSSSATISQIVGRISLKHPSLFGRSEKLDVILDKGVNDSNVVVAFRRPRPEWLSQQSFVIQHSMTPEIAVHGFPADNFTRSGSRGVNLSRLSLGVEINEPTTSKWTSGTSVKFEHIRPVNNDGRSIARDHEGFPLTCSGNLHDNMIILKQESGYADVKDNSFLRVSLCLFHLHLSLT
;
A
#
# COMPACT_ATOMS: atom_id res chain seq x y z
N PRO A 1 23.89 -89.29 31.85
CA PRO A 1 25.07 -88.85 31.06
C PRO A 1 25.68 -87.57 31.69
N PRO A 2 27.01 -87.51 31.85
CA PRO A 2 27.68 -86.64 32.82
C PRO A 2 27.98 -85.22 32.30
N LEU A 3 28.22 -84.31 33.25
CA LEU A 3 28.73 -82.94 33.08
C LEU A 3 30.12 -82.88 32.44
N PRO A 4 30.47 -81.74 31.82
CA PRO A 4 31.82 -81.17 31.88
C PRO A 4 31.90 -79.91 32.79
N PRO A 5 33.12 -79.48 33.18
CA PRO A 5 33.43 -78.83 34.47
C PRO A 5 33.70 -77.30 34.38
N PRO A 6 34.01 -76.62 35.50
CA PRO A 6 34.11 -75.15 35.61
C PRO A 6 35.56 -74.61 35.61
N HIS A 7 35.75 -73.35 35.20
CA HIS A 7 36.95 -72.53 35.49
C HIS A 7 36.49 -71.06 35.64
N ALA A 8 36.47 -70.43 36.83
CA ALA A 8 37.58 -69.86 37.63
C ALA A 8 38.30 -68.70 36.90
N ARG A 9 37.98 -67.43 37.24
CA ARG A 9 38.79 -66.43 38.02
C ARG A 9 40.18 -66.17 37.39
N HIS A 10 40.67 -64.96 37.13
CA HIS A 10 40.78 -63.67 37.87
C HIS A 10 41.64 -62.74 36.93
N PRO A 11 42.22 -61.57 37.31
CA PRO A 11 41.85 -60.49 38.23
C PRO A 11 42.11 -59.05 37.69
N THR A 12 41.55 -58.06 38.42
CA THR A 12 42.14 -56.74 38.77
C THR A 12 42.63 -55.72 37.73
N ARG A 13 42.01 -54.54 37.78
CA ARG A 13 42.68 -53.29 38.20
C ARG A 13 41.66 -52.28 38.78
N PRO A 14 42.09 -51.29 39.59
CA PRO A 14 41.38 -50.83 40.78
C PRO A 14 40.57 -49.54 40.53
N PRO A 15 39.81 -49.08 41.53
CA PRO A 15 38.83 -48.02 41.38
C PRO A 15 39.43 -46.62 41.60
N ALA A 16 38.80 -45.61 40.99
CA ALA A 16 38.75 -44.25 41.53
C ALA A 16 37.26 -43.86 41.55
N GLN A 17 36.58 -44.08 42.68
CA GLN A 17 36.17 -43.03 43.63
C GLN A 17 35.59 -41.78 42.94
N LYS A 18 34.26 -41.72 42.78
CA LYS A 18 33.21 -41.24 43.71
C LYS A 18 32.92 -39.74 43.51
N SER A 19 31.80 -39.51 42.83
CA SER A 19 30.85 -38.38 42.87
C SER A 19 31.08 -37.27 43.90
N PRO A 20 30.69 -36.03 43.57
CA PRO A 20 29.32 -35.61 43.94
C PRO A 20 28.61 -34.74 42.89
N THR A 21 27.30 -34.91 42.79
CA THR A 21 26.36 -33.98 42.16
C THR A 21 26.35 -32.65 42.91
N PRO A 22 26.36 -31.50 42.21
CA PRO A 22 25.33 -30.49 42.45
C PRO A 22 24.87 -29.84 41.11
N ASP A 23 23.58 -29.71 40.84
CA ASP A 23 22.68 -28.62 41.29
C ASP A 23 22.89 -27.29 40.53
N ALA A 24 21.76 -26.65 40.17
CA ALA A 24 21.60 -25.34 39.52
C ALA A 24 22.07 -25.15 38.05
N THR A 25 21.12 -25.17 37.12
CA THR A 25 21.27 -24.57 35.78
C THR A 25 21.39 -23.04 35.92
N PRO A 26 22.44 -22.39 35.37
CA PRO A 26 22.52 -20.94 35.40
C PRO A 26 21.45 -20.31 34.48
N PRO A 27 20.88 -19.14 34.83
CA PRO A 27 19.94 -18.46 33.97
C PRO A 27 20.61 -18.10 32.64
N ARG A 28 19.91 -18.39 31.55
CA ARG A 28 20.33 -18.09 30.18
C ARG A 28 20.72 -16.60 30.09
N PRO A 29 21.87 -16.24 29.50
CA PRO A 29 22.19 -14.84 29.27
C PRO A 29 21.13 -14.20 28.38
N PRO A 30 20.76 -12.92 28.60
CA PRO A 30 19.85 -12.22 27.71
C PRO A 30 20.43 -12.22 26.28
N PRO A 31 19.58 -12.28 25.24
CA PRO A 31 20.06 -12.27 23.87
C PRO A 31 20.91 -11.01 23.62
N PRO A 32 21.98 -11.10 22.82
CA PRO A 32 22.80 -9.95 22.49
C PRO A 32 21.93 -8.85 21.87
N HIS A 33 22.14 -7.61 22.32
CA HIS A 33 21.49 -6.42 21.80
C HIS A 33 21.58 -6.40 20.27
N GLU A 34 20.43 -6.44 19.61
CA GLU A 34 20.29 -6.25 18.17
C GLU A 34 20.71 -4.81 17.84
N PRO A 35 21.85 -4.58 17.18
CA PRO A 35 22.28 -3.25 16.77
C PRO A 35 21.53 -2.93 15.48
N GLY A 36 20.38 -2.25 15.59
CA GLY A 36 19.61 -1.94 14.38
C GLY A 36 18.20 -1.42 14.59
N ARG A 37 17.67 -1.34 15.82
CA ARG A 37 16.43 -0.60 16.05
C ARG A 37 16.73 0.88 16.09
N LEU A 38 16.63 1.53 14.92
CA LEU A 38 16.53 2.98 14.82
C LEU A 38 15.54 3.47 15.90
N PRO A 39 15.85 4.57 16.62
CA PRO A 39 14.89 5.18 17.52
C PRO A 39 13.59 5.37 16.74
N VAL A 40 12.49 4.81 17.23
CA VAL A 40 11.18 5.23 16.79
C VAL A 40 11.19 6.75 17.01
N PRO A 41 11.03 7.58 15.96
CA PRO A 41 10.98 9.01 16.17
C PRO A 41 9.94 9.28 17.24
N PRO A 42 10.17 10.21 18.18
CA PRO A 42 9.16 10.56 19.17
C PRO A 42 7.87 10.79 18.38
N ALA A 43 6.79 10.14 18.80
CA ALA A 43 5.49 10.34 18.23
C ALA A 43 5.21 11.85 18.30
N SER A 44 5.51 12.57 17.22
CA SER A 44 4.70 13.71 16.87
C SER A 44 3.32 13.10 16.74
N ALA A 45 2.49 13.36 17.75
CA ALA A 45 1.22 12.71 17.95
C ALA A 45 0.31 13.07 16.78
N ALA A 46 0.46 12.35 15.67
CA ALA A 46 -0.57 12.29 14.65
C ALA A 46 -1.79 11.67 15.34
N MET A 47 -2.88 12.43 15.44
CA MET A 47 -4.15 11.93 15.97
C MET A 47 -4.81 11.05 14.92
N GLY A 48 -4.21 9.88 14.72
CA GLY A 48 -4.67 8.81 13.86
C GLY A 48 -5.27 7.67 14.67
N ALA A 49 -6.45 7.22 14.30
CA ALA A 49 -7.05 5.97 14.79
C ALA A 49 -7.02 4.94 13.66
N GLN A 50 -6.55 3.73 13.98
CA GLN A 50 -6.59 2.60 13.06
C GLN A 50 -7.33 1.43 13.72
N GLN A 51 -8.28 0.85 13.00
CA GLN A 51 -9.00 -0.33 13.43
C GLN A 51 -9.08 -1.35 12.30
N SER A 52 -8.90 -2.62 12.64
CA SER A 52 -9.03 -3.71 11.68
C SER A 52 -9.98 -4.77 12.21
N VAL A 53 -10.89 -5.24 11.38
CA VAL A 53 -11.88 -6.27 11.72
C VAL A 53 -11.81 -7.39 10.68
N ASN A 54 -11.83 -8.63 11.15
CA ASN A 54 -11.93 -9.80 10.28
C ASN A 54 -13.37 -10.33 10.31
N ALA A 55 -13.93 -10.59 9.13
CA ALA A 55 -15.24 -11.21 8.96
C ALA A 55 -15.09 -12.44 8.06
N GLY A 56 -14.95 -13.62 8.68
CA GLY A 56 -14.61 -14.85 7.97
C GLY A 56 -13.26 -14.75 7.29
N LYS A 57 -13.23 -14.86 5.96
CA LYS A 57 -12.00 -14.70 5.16
C LYS A 57 -11.71 -13.23 4.81
N ALA A 58 -12.68 -12.34 4.97
CA ALA A 58 -12.55 -10.93 4.62
C ALA A 58 -11.84 -10.15 5.75
N LYS A 59 -11.06 -9.15 5.38
CA LYS A 59 -10.47 -8.18 6.30
C LYS A 59 -10.90 -6.77 5.91
N VAL A 60 -11.38 -6.01 6.88
CA VAL A 60 -11.66 -4.58 6.75
C VAL A 60 -10.67 -3.83 7.62
N ASP A 61 -9.96 -2.88 7.04
CA ASP A 61 -9.07 -1.95 7.74
C ASP A 61 -9.63 -0.52 7.57
N LEU A 62 -9.82 0.18 8.67
CA LEU A 62 -10.22 1.58 8.77
C LEU A 62 -9.06 2.37 9.38
N HIS A 63 -8.69 3.47 8.73
CA HIS A 63 -7.73 4.43 9.24
C HIS A 63 -8.35 5.83 9.14
N VAL A 64 -8.26 6.62 10.20
CA VAL A 64 -8.78 7.99 10.26
C VAL A 64 -7.71 8.86 10.88
N ASP A 65 -7.39 10.00 10.26
CA ASP A 65 -6.46 10.99 10.76
C ASP A 65 -7.16 12.37 10.86
N LEU A 66 -7.15 12.92 12.07
CA LEU A 66 -7.80 14.19 12.42
C LEU A 66 -6.81 15.35 12.53
N THR A 67 -5.52 15.13 12.23
CA THR A 67 -4.46 16.12 12.41
C THR A 67 -4.79 17.45 11.70
N HIS A 68 -5.29 17.40 10.46
CA HIS A 68 -5.64 18.60 9.71
C HIS A 68 -6.81 19.38 10.32
N MET A 69 -7.86 18.67 10.74
CA MET A 69 -9.00 19.27 11.43
C MET A 69 -8.57 19.97 12.72
N LEU A 70 -7.69 19.34 13.49
CA LEU A 70 -7.25 19.86 14.79
C LEU A 70 -6.26 21.01 14.63
N CYS A 71 -5.36 20.94 13.65
CA CYS A 71 -4.50 22.07 13.29
C CYS A 71 -5.32 23.30 12.91
N GLU A 72 -6.40 23.17 12.12
CA GLU A 72 -7.24 24.32 11.77
C GLU A 72 -8.00 24.85 13.00
N ALA A 73 -8.57 23.97 13.82
CA ALA A 73 -9.27 24.37 15.04
C ALA A 73 -8.36 25.11 16.04
N LEU A 74 -7.06 24.81 16.07
CA LEU A 74 -6.09 25.43 16.95
C LEU A 74 -5.48 26.74 16.39
N LEU A 75 -5.44 26.92 15.07
CA LEU A 75 -4.83 28.08 14.42
C LEU A 75 -5.80 29.25 14.18
N LEU A 76 -7.11 29.08 14.42
CA LEU A 76 -8.12 30.13 14.24
C LEU A 76 -8.70 30.59 15.61
N PRO A 77 -8.96 31.90 15.83
CA PRO A 77 -9.70 32.39 17.00
C PRO A 77 -11.10 31.74 17.07
N PRO A 78 -11.76 31.71 18.24
CA PRO A 78 -12.98 30.91 18.49
C PRO A 78 -14.25 31.54 17.86
N LEU A 79 -14.22 31.81 16.56
CA LEU A 79 -15.32 32.36 15.77
C LEU A 79 -15.64 31.50 14.54
N SER A 80 -15.42 30.19 14.60
CA SER A 80 -15.96 29.24 13.61
C SER A 80 -16.20 27.90 14.30
N SER A 81 -17.38 27.68 14.86
CA SER A 81 -17.83 26.45 15.51
C SER A 81 -18.06 25.28 14.55
N SER A 82 -17.31 25.19 13.47
CA SER A 82 -17.47 24.17 12.44
C SER A 82 -16.11 23.76 11.91
N ALA A 83 -15.34 23.04 12.73
CA ALA A 83 -14.30 22.16 12.20
C ALA A 83 -15.00 21.22 11.22
N THR A 84 -14.84 21.50 9.92
CA THR A 84 -15.63 20.83 8.90
C THR A 84 -15.12 19.39 8.77
N ILE A 85 -16.05 18.43 8.79
CA ILE A 85 -15.78 16.99 8.57
C ILE A 85 -15.02 16.76 7.26
N SER A 86 -15.06 17.72 6.32
CA SER A 86 -14.28 17.72 5.08
C SER A 86 -12.77 17.65 5.29
N GLN A 87 -12.23 18.02 6.45
CA GLN A 87 -10.78 17.92 6.74
C GLN A 87 -10.33 16.59 7.34
N ILE A 88 -11.26 15.68 7.61
CA ILE A 88 -10.92 14.33 8.04
C ILE A 88 -10.24 13.61 6.89
N VAL A 89 -9.03 13.11 7.12
CA VAL A 89 -8.37 12.17 6.23
C VAL A 89 -8.77 10.77 6.66
N GLY A 90 -9.18 9.93 5.72
CA GLY A 90 -9.72 8.62 6.05
C GLY A 90 -9.47 7.62 4.94
N ARG A 91 -9.14 6.39 5.34
CA ARG A 91 -8.97 5.27 4.43
C ARG A 91 -9.74 4.07 4.94
N ILE A 92 -10.53 3.48 4.06
CA ILE A 92 -11.19 2.19 4.27
C ILE A 92 -10.60 1.23 3.24
N SER A 93 -10.19 0.05 3.67
CA SER A 93 -9.81 -1.02 2.76
C SER A 93 -10.48 -2.33 3.13
N LEU A 94 -11.07 -2.99 2.13
CA LEU A 94 -11.71 -4.29 2.24
C LEU A 94 -10.93 -5.27 1.35
N LYS A 95 -10.36 -6.31 1.97
CA LYS A 95 -9.63 -7.36 1.30
C LYS A 95 -10.35 -8.68 1.47
N HIS A 96 -10.71 -9.32 0.36
CA HIS A 96 -11.28 -10.67 0.35
C HIS A 96 -10.34 -11.61 -0.43
N PRO A 97 -9.74 -12.63 0.20
CA PRO A 97 -8.75 -13.49 -0.44
C PRO A 97 -9.34 -14.62 -1.29
N SER A 98 -10.66 -14.87 -1.24
CA SER A 98 -11.31 -15.96 -1.99
C SER A 98 -12.79 -15.68 -2.28
N LEU A 99 -13.07 -14.78 -3.22
CA LEU A 99 -14.44 -14.53 -3.69
C LEU A 99 -15.06 -15.83 -4.22
N PHE A 100 -16.30 -16.11 -3.81
CA PHE A 100 -17.10 -17.27 -4.24
C PHE A 100 -16.39 -18.64 -4.14
N GLY A 101 -15.40 -18.78 -3.24
CA GLY A 101 -14.63 -20.01 -3.09
C GLY A 101 -13.62 -20.28 -4.22
N ARG A 102 -13.44 -19.36 -5.16
CA ARG A 102 -12.57 -19.52 -6.35
C ARG A 102 -11.15 -19.01 -6.15
N SER A 103 -10.73 -18.67 -4.93
CA SER A 103 -9.40 -18.09 -4.63
C SER A 103 -9.09 -16.77 -5.35
N GLU A 104 -10.10 -16.15 -5.96
CA GLU A 104 -10.04 -14.81 -6.54
C GLU A 104 -9.98 -13.78 -5.43
N LYS A 105 -9.03 -12.85 -5.54
CA LYS A 105 -8.80 -11.82 -4.53
C LYS A 105 -9.50 -10.53 -4.95
N LEU A 106 -10.28 -9.97 -4.04
CA LEU A 106 -10.86 -8.63 -4.16
C LEU A 106 -10.14 -7.69 -3.21
N ASP A 107 -9.78 -6.52 -3.70
CA ASP A 107 -9.32 -5.39 -2.89
C ASP A 107 -10.18 -4.18 -3.24
N VAL A 108 -10.84 -3.59 -2.25
CA VAL A 108 -11.58 -2.33 -2.40
C VAL A 108 -10.93 -1.34 -1.46
N ILE A 109 -10.46 -0.22 -1.99
CA ILE A 109 -9.82 0.84 -1.22
C ILE A 109 -10.61 2.12 -1.49
N LEU A 110 -11.08 2.75 -0.43
CA LEU A 110 -11.63 4.10 -0.44
C LEU A 110 -10.68 4.97 0.38
N ASP A 111 -10.06 5.94 -0.28
CA ASP A 111 -9.14 6.88 0.32
C ASP A 111 -9.72 8.30 0.15
N LYS A 112 -9.75 9.04 1.24
CA LYS A 112 -10.14 10.43 1.29
C LYS A 112 -8.99 11.19 1.95
N GLY A 113 -8.24 11.91 1.15
CA GLY A 113 -7.29 12.91 1.62
C GLY A 113 -7.97 14.22 1.99
N VAL A 114 -7.14 15.26 2.15
CA VAL A 114 -7.62 16.61 2.49
C VAL A 114 -8.30 17.25 1.29
N ASN A 115 -7.67 17.14 0.12
CA ASN A 115 -8.15 17.75 -1.13
C ASN A 115 -8.38 16.71 -2.23
N ASP A 116 -7.85 15.51 -2.05
CA ASP A 116 -7.93 14.41 -2.99
C ASP A 116 -8.77 13.27 -2.45
N SER A 117 -9.33 12.48 -3.34
CA SER A 117 -10.00 11.23 -3.00
C SER A 117 -9.76 10.19 -4.08
N ASN A 118 -9.76 8.92 -3.69
CA ASN A 118 -9.47 7.82 -4.57
C ASN A 118 -10.27 6.58 -4.16
N VAL A 119 -11.00 6.01 -5.10
CA VAL A 119 -11.72 4.75 -4.97
C VAL A 119 -11.07 3.76 -5.92
N VAL A 120 -10.60 2.63 -5.40
CA VAL A 120 -9.99 1.57 -6.20
C VAL A 120 -10.70 0.26 -5.92
N VAL A 121 -11.10 -0.44 -6.98
CA VAL A 121 -11.59 -1.81 -6.93
C VAL A 121 -10.68 -2.65 -7.80
N ALA A 122 -9.96 -3.58 -7.17
CA ALA A 122 -9.03 -4.48 -7.85
C ALA A 122 -9.48 -5.94 -7.66
N PHE A 123 -9.74 -6.60 -8.77
CA PHE A 123 -10.03 -8.03 -8.83
C PHE A 123 -8.83 -8.77 -9.40
N ARG A 124 -8.30 -9.73 -8.64
CA ARG A 124 -7.10 -10.49 -8.99
C ARG A 124 -7.42 -11.97 -9.07
N ARG A 125 -7.14 -12.57 -10.22
CA ARG A 125 -7.30 -14.02 -10.38
C ARG A 125 -6.21 -14.76 -9.58
N PRO A 126 -6.54 -15.91 -8.97
CA PRO A 126 -5.54 -16.78 -8.38
C PRO A 126 -4.61 -17.29 -9.47
N ARG A 127 -3.36 -17.46 -9.09
CA ARG A 127 -2.29 -17.77 -10.03
C ARG A 127 -1.68 -19.13 -9.69
N PRO A 128 -1.58 -20.05 -10.67
CA PRO A 128 -0.58 -21.13 -10.66
C PRO A 128 0.81 -20.57 -10.89
N GLU A 129 1.85 -21.15 -10.28
CA GLU A 129 3.23 -20.62 -10.29
C GLU A 129 3.78 -20.28 -11.68
N TRP A 130 3.32 -20.98 -12.72
CA TRP A 130 3.80 -20.88 -14.11
C TRP A 130 3.07 -19.87 -15.01
N LEU A 131 1.94 -19.29 -14.58
CA LEU A 131 1.12 -18.38 -15.41
C LEU A 131 1.21 -16.94 -14.94
N SER A 132 1.03 -15.98 -15.84
CA SER A 132 0.95 -14.55 -15.46
C SER A 132 -0.29 -14.28 -14.61
N GLN A 133 -0.12 -13.42 -13.60
CA GLN A 133 -1.22 -12.96 -12.77
C GLN A 133 -1.95 -11.83 -13.48
N GLN A 134 -3.21 -12.09 -13.85
CA GLN A 134 -4.10 -11.07 -14.38
C GLN A 134 -4.89 -10.40 -13.26
N SER A 135 -4.96 -9.08 -13.34
CA SER A 135 -5.78 -8.25 -12.47
C SER A 135 -6.60 -7.25 -13.30
N PHE A 136 -7.80 -6.98 -12.82
CA PHE A 136 -8.70 -5.98 -13.36
C PHE A 136 -8.84 -4.89 -12.30
N VAL A 137 -8.63 -3.65 -12.70
CA VAL A 137 -8.66 -2.49 -11.79
C VAL A 137 -9.65 -1.47 -12.35
N ILE A 138 -10.56 -1.04 -11.49
CA ILE A 138 -11.41 0.13 -11.71
C ILE A 138 -11.01 1.13 -10.65
N GLN A 139 -10.73 2.35 -11.06
CA GLN A 139 -10.33 3.40 -10.14
C GLN A 139 -11.03 4.72 -10.51
N HIS A 140 -11.53 5.42 -9.51
CA HIS A 140 -12.02 6.79 -9.66
C HIS A 140 -11.26 7.67 -8.67
N SER A 141 -10.64 8.74 -9.16
CA SER A 141 -9.94 9.69 -8.32
C SER A 141 -10.40 11.11 -8.60
N MET A 142 -10.42 11.94 -7.56
CA MET A 142 -10.53 13.38 -7.66
C MET A 142 -9.27 13.99 -7.07
N THR A 143 -8.59 14.83 -7.85
CA THR A 143 -7.37 15.51 -7.41
C THR A 143 -7.46 17.01 -7.72
N PRO A 144 -6.99 17.89 -6.83
CA PRO A 144 -6.95 19.32 -7.10
C PRO A 144 -6.02 19.61 -8.29
N GLU A 145 -6.49 20.40 -9.26
CA GLU A 145 -5.65 20.82 -10.39
C GLU A 145 -4.91 22.13 -10.06
N ILE A 146 -3.63 22.02 -9.69
CA ILE A 146 -2.82 23.15 -9.21
C ILE A 146 -2.15 23.91 -10.36
N ALA A 147 -2.15 23.33 -11.57
CA ALA A 147 -1.42 23.84 -12.74
C ALA A 147 -2.26 24.74 -13.68
N VAL A 148 -3.55 25.00 -13.39
CA VAL A 148 -4.39 25.88 -14.23
C VAL A 148 -3.96 27.35 -14.06
N HIS A 149 -3.56 27.96 -15.17
CA HIS A 149 -2.99 29.32 -15.26
C HIS A 149 -3.72 30.39 -14.45
N GLY A 150 -2.97 31.15 -13.65
CA GLY A 150 -3.36 32.47 -13.15
C GLY A 150 -3.27 32.64 -11.63
N PHE A 151 -2.70 33.76 -11.18
CA PHE A 151 -2.64 34.15 -9.78
C PHE A 151 -4.05 34.35 -9.18
N PRO A 152 -4.23 34.18 -7.85
CA PRO A 152 -5.53 34.34 -7.19
C PRO A 152 -6.06 35.78 -7.29
N ALA A 153 -7.33 35.93 -7.69
CA ALA A 153 -8.03 37.23 -7.64
C ALA A 153 -8.54 37.54 -6.22
N ASP A 154 -8.71 36.51 -5.38
CA ASP A 154 -9.19 36.65 -4.02
C ASP A 154 -8.48 35.68 -3.05
N ASN A 155 -7.86 36.24 -2.02
CA ASN A 155 -7.03 35.54 -1.02
C ASN A 155 -7.83 34.63 -0.06
N PHE A 156 -9.04 34.18 -0.39
CA PHE A 156 -9.94 33.53 0.58
C PHE A 156 -10.52 32.16 0.17
N THR A 157 -10.34 31.68 -1.06
CA THR A 157 -10.71 30.28 -1.38
C THR A 157 -9.54 29.35 -1.10
N ARG A 158 -9.54 28.80 0.12
CA ARG A 158 -8.59 27.82 0.68
C ARG A 158 -8.69 26.43 0.02
N SER A 159 -8.81 26.36 -1.31
CA SER A 159 -8.69 25.14 -2.10
C SER A 159 -7.45 25.29 -2.98
N GLY A 160 -6.49 24.38 -2.85
CA GLY A 160 -5.21 24.44 -3.56
C GLY A 160 -5.30 24.48 -5.09
N SER A 161 -6.50 24.32 -5.66
CA SER A 161 -6.75 24.30 -7.11
C SER A 161 -7.65 25.41 -7.66
N ARG A 162 -7.80 26.55 -6.99
CA ARG A 162 -8.70 27.66 -7.45
C ARG A 162 -10.14 27.19 -7.75
N GLY A 163 -10.56 26.06 -7.18
CA GLY A 163 -11.89 25.47 -7.36
C GLY A 163 -12.04 24.49 -8.54
N VAL A 164 -10.93 24.03 -9.14
CA VAL A 164 -10.93 23.02 -10.21
C VAL A 164 -10.36 21.69 -9.70
N ASN A 165 -11.05 20.58 -9.93
CA ASN A 165 -10.54 19.24 -9.63
C ASN A 165 -10.51 18.41 -10.90
N LEU A 166 -9.51 17.56 -11.06
CA LEU A 166 -9.52 16.51 -12.07
C LEU A 166 -10.24 15.28 -11.53
N SER A 167 -11.42 15.00 -12.08
CA SER A 167 -12.08 13.71 -11.94
C SER A 167 -11.52 12.75 -12.98
N ARG A 168 -10.82 11.72 -12.55
CA ARG A 168 -10.27 10.67 -13.42
C ARG A 168 -10.95 9.34 -13.11
N LEU A 169 -11.62 8.77 -14.10
CA LEU A 169 -12.10 7.39 -14.05
C LEU A 169 -11.18 6.53 -14.90
N SER A 170 -10.58 5.50 -14.33
CA SER A 170 -9.73 4.56 -15.05
C SER A 170 -10.22 3.12 -14.93
N LEU A 171 -10.13 2.38 -16.02
CA LEU A 171 -10.47 0.98 -16.13
C LEU A 171 -9.32 0.27 -16.82
N GLY A 172 -8.76 -0.75 -16.19
CA GLY A 172 -7.55 -1.36 -16.69
C GLY A 172 -7.40 -2.83 -16.40
N VAL A 173 -6.58 -3.46 -17.23
CA VAL A 173 -6.07 -4.81 -17.02
C VAL A 173 -4.57 -4.71 -16.81
N GLU A 174 -4.07 -5.41 -15.80
CA GLU A 174 -2.65 -5.53 -15.51
C GLU A 174 -2.28 -7.00 -15.43
N ILE A 175 -1.25 -7.36 -16.19
CA ILE A 175 -0.71 -8.70 -16.32
C ILE A 175 0.70 -8.67 -15.74
N ASN A 176 0.89 -9.38 -14.64
CA ASN A 176 2.18 -9.51 -13.98
C ASN A 176 2.76 -10.90 -14.27
N GLU A 177 3.87 -10.95 -14.98
CA GLU A 177 4.52 -12.20 -15.33
C GLU A 177 5.13 -12.90 -14.12
N PRO A 178 5.30 -14.23 -14.21
CA PRO A 178 6.00 -14.98 -13.19
C PRO A 178 7.40 -14.48 -12.88
N THR A 179 7.66 -14.28 -11.59
CA THR A 179 9.00 -14.14 -11.01
C THR A 179 9.73 -15.49 -11.13
N THR A 180 10.13 -15.88 -12.34
CA THR A 180 10.94 -17.10 -12.57
C THR A 180 12.41 -16.89 -12.18
N SER A 181 12.78 -15.65 -11.84
CA SER A 181 14.11 -15.20 -11.45
C SER A 181 14.01 -14.00 -10.49
N LYS A 182 15.11 -13.32 -10.19
CA LYS A 182 15.15 -12.00 -9.52
C LYS A 182 14.44 -10.89 -10.32
N TRP A 183 13.94 -11.20 -11.53
CA TRP A 183 13.19 -10.28 -12.39
C TRP A 183 11.68 -10.39 -12.23
N THR A 184 11.01 -9.25 -12.27
CA THR A 184 9.56 -9.08 -12.32
C THR A 184 9.20 -8.31 -13.57
N SER A 185 8.14 -8.70 -14.28
CA SER A 185 7.67 -8.00 -15.49
C SER A 185 6.16 -7.78 -15.38
N GLY A 186 5.71 -6.59 -15.76
CA GLY A 186 4.31 -6.18 -15.66
C GLY A 186 3.90 -5.37 -16.87
N THR A 187 2.81 -5.77 -17.52
CA THR A 187 2.20 -5.06 -18.64
C THR A 187 0.79 -4.65 -18.26
N SER A 188 0.43 -3.38 -18.49
CA SER A 188 -0.90 -2.87 -18.21
C SER A 188 -1.46 -2.05 -19.37
N VAL A 189 -2.76 -2.19 -19.57
CA VAL A 189 -3.56 -1.39 -20.49
C VAL A 189 -4.67 -0.75 -19.67
N LYS A 190 -4.80 0.57 -19.73
CA LYS A 190 -5.82 1.33 -18.99
C LYS A 190 -6.53 2.29 -19.93
N PHE A 191 -7.85 2.31 -19.88
CA PHE A 191 -8.64 3.41 -20.38
C PHE A 191 -8.81 4.43 -19.27
N GLU A 192 -8.63 5.71 -19.57
CA GLU A 192 -8.88 6.82 -18.66
C GLU A 192 -9.86 7.82 -19.27
N HIS A 193 -10.83 8.24 -18.47
CA HIS A 193 -11.75 9.33 -18.77
C HIS A 193 -11.49 10.45 -17.77
N ILE A 194 -10.94 11.56 -18.27
CA ILE A 194 -10.49 12.70 -17.46
C ILE A 194 -11.45 13.86 -17.67
N ARG A 195 -11.92 14.44 -16.56
CA ARG A 195 -12.83 15.58 -16.53
C ARG A 195 -12.34 16.62 -15.54
N PRO A 196 -11.99 17.83 -15.99
CA PRO A 196 -11.95 18.99 -15.11
C PRO A 196 -13.35 19.26 -14.58
N VAL A 197 -13.51 19.35 -13.26
CA VAL A 197 -14.78 19.65 -12.58
C VAL A 197 -14.61 20.80 -11.63
N ASN A 198 -15.64 21.61 -11.44
CA ASN A 198 -15.65 22.66 -10.43
C ASN A 198 -15.99 22.11 -9.03
N ASN A 199 -16.02 22.99 -8.02
CA ASN A 199 -16.42 22.63 -6.65
C ASN A 199 -17.87 22.11 -6.54
N ASP A 200 -18.76 22.46 -7.48
CA ASP A 200 -20.13 21.95 -7.53
C ASP A 200 -20.23 20.56 -8.19
N GLY A 201 -19.09 20.00 -8.64
CA GLY A 201 -19.03 18.72 -9.36
C GLY A 201 -19.43 18.80 -10.84
N ARG A 202 -19.61 20.02 -11.39
CA ARG A 202 -19.92 20.22 -12.81
C ARG A 202 -18.66 20.20 -13.65
N SER A 203 -18.69 19.50 -14.79
CA SER A 203 -17.58 19.50 -15.74
C SER A 203 -17.40 20.88 -16.37
N ILE A 204 -16.15 21.29 -16.52
CA ILE A 204 -15.76 22.56 -17.13
C ILE A 204 -14.73 22.30 -18.25
N ALA A 205 -14.88 23.00 -19.37
CA ALA A 205 -13.98 22.85 -20.53
C ALA A 205 -12.93 23.97 -20.59
N ARG A 206 -13.18 25.08 -19.89
CA ARG A 206 -12.34 26.28 -19.91
C ARG A 206 -12.12 26.82 -18.52
N ASP A 207 -10.98 27.49 -18.34
CA ASP A 207 -10.68 28.25 -17.14
C ASP A 207 -11.41 29.61 -17.13
N HIS A 208 -11.10 30.43 -16.12
CA HIS A 208 -11.67 31.76 -15.97
C HIS A 208 -11.22 32.74 -17.08
N GLU A 209 -10.08 32.47 -17.74
CA GLU A 209 -9.54 33.29 -18.83
C GLU A 209 -10.01 32.81 -20.22
N GLY A 210 -10.73 31.69 -20.27
CA GLY A 210 -11.27 31.10 -21.50
C GLY A 210 -10.33 30.10 -22.18
N PHE A 211 -9.19 29.75 -21.57
CA PHE A 211 -8.29 28.73 -22.11
C PHE A 211 -8.82 27.32 -21.89
N PRO A 212 -8.63 26.40 -22.84
CA PRO A 212 -9.09 25.02 -22.70
C PRO A 212 -8.37 24.29 -21.57
N LEU A 213 -9.12 23.56 -20.75
CA LEU A 213 -8.61 22.73 -19.64
C LEU A 213 -8.29 21.29 -20.06
N THR A 214 -8.67 20.92 -21.28
CA THR A 214 -8.48 19.61 -21.89
C THR A 214 -7.70 19.77 -23.19
N CYS A 215 -6.96 18.75 -23.59
CA CYS A 215 -6.23 18.75 -24.85
C CYS A 215 -7.17 18.84 -26.06
N SER A 216 -8.39 18.27 -25.96
CA SER A 216 -9.42 18.37 -26.99
C SER A 216 -10.20 19.69 -26.98
N GLY A 217 -10.14 20.46 -25.89
CA GLY A 217 -10.99 21.63 -25.65
C GLY A 217 -12.45 21.29 -25.30
N ASN A 218 -12.79 20.01 -25.12
CA ASN A 218 -14.11 19.55 -24.68
C ASN A 218 -14.21 19.47 -23.14
N LEU A 219 -15.36 19.02 -22.64
CA LEU A 219 -15.60 18.80 -21.20
C LEU A 219 -14.80 17.62 -20.60
N HIS A 220 -14.18 16.81 -21.46
CA HIS A 220 -13.45 15.62 -21.06
C HIS A 220 -12.43 15.21 -22.12
N ASP A 221 -11.41 14.47 -21.70
CA ASP A 221 -10.50 13.74 -22.58
C ASP A 221 -10.56 12.24 -22.25
N ASN A 222 -10.53 11.43 -23.29
CA ASN A 222 -10.41 9.97 -23.17
C ASN A 222 -9.00 9.57 -23.60
N MET A 223 -8.37 8.67 -22.85
CA MET A 223 -7.00 8.25 -23.11
C MET A 223 -6.86 6.74 -22.95
N ILE A 224 -6.00 6.12 -23.75
CA ILE A 224 -5.53 4.76 -23.53
C ILE A 224 -4.06 4.84 -23.09
N ILE A 225 -3.78 4.28 -21.92
CA ILE A 225 -2.43 4.16 -21.37
C ILE A 225 -1.97 2.72 -21.53
N LEU A 226 -0.88 2.55 -22.25
CA LEU A 226 -0.17 1.29 -22.37
C LEU A 226 1.18 1.42 -21.65
N LYS A 227 1.43 0.55 -20.67
CA LYS A 227 2.63 0.59 -19.84
C LYS A 227 3.24 -0.80 -19.69
N GLN A 228 4.54 -0.91 -19.90
CA GLN A 228 5.30 -2.12 -19.58
C GLN A 228 6.49 -1.77 -18.70
N GLU A 229 6.58 -2.45 -17.57
CA GLU A 229 7.61 -2.28 -16.57
C GLU A 229 8.33 -3.61 -16.32
N SER A 230 9.62 -3.53 -16.04
CA SER A 230 10.44 -4.64 -15.60
C SER A 230 11.23 -4.21 -14.38
N GLY A 231 11.37 -5.08 -13.39
CA GLY A 231 12.11 -4.84 -12.17
C GLY A 231 13.08 -5.97 -11.91
N TYR A 232 14.23 -5.65 -11.33
CA TYR A 232 15.18 -6.62 -10.82
C TYR A 232 15.37 -6.36 -9.33
N ALA A 233 15.22 -7.38 -8.49
CA ALA A 233 15.47 -7.28 -7.06
C ALA A 233 16.36 -8.43 -6.60
N ASP A 234 17.49 -8.07 -5.99
CA ASP A 234 18.43 -9.01 -5.39
C ASP A 234 18.69 -8.65 -3.93
N VAL A 235 18.68 -9.67 -3.08
CA VAL A 235 19.02 -9.57 -1.67
C VAL A 235 20.24 -10.45 -1.44
N LYS A 236 21.33 -9.84 -0.99
CA LYS A 236 22.52 -10.52 -0.45
C LYS A 236 22.59 -10.25 1.05
N ASP A 237 23.34 -11.06 1.79
CA ASP A 237 23.39 -11.05 3.27
C ASP A 237 23.62 -9.65 3.88
N ASN A 238 24.33 -8.76 3.17
CA ASN A 238 24.62 -7.39 3.61
C ASN A 238 24.20 -6.29 2.60
N SER A 239 23.47 -6.61 1.53
CA SER A 239 23.08 -5.59 0.54
C SER A 239 21.79 -5.92 -0.20
N PHE A 240 21.03 -4.87 -0.52
CA PHE A 240 19.82 -4.94 -1.31
C PHE A 240 20.01 -4.13 -2.59
N LEU A 241 19.76 -4.74 -3.74
CA LEU A 241 19.78 -4.08 -5.03
C LEU A 241 18.41 -4.21 -5.67
N ARG A 242 17.80 -3.06 -5.98
CA ARG A 242 16.53 -3.00 -6.72
C ARG A 242 16.66 -2.03 -7.87
N VAL A 243 16.41 -2.54 -9.07
CA VAL A 243 16.34 -1.75 -10.30
C VAL A 243 14.92 -1.85 -10.83
N SER A 244 14.39 -0.75 -11.35
CA SER A 244 13.08 -0.72 -12.02
C SER A 244 13.24 0.05 -13.32
N LEU A 245 12.85 -0.59 -14.42
CA LEU A 245 12.87 -0.06 -15.77
C LEU A 245 11.43 0.03 -16.29
N CYS A 246 11.07 1.21 -16.80
CA CYS A 246 9.88 1.37 -17.62
C CYS A 246 10.30 1.27 -19.09
N LEU A 247 9.87 0.22 -19.78
CA LEU A 247 10.23 -0.03 -21.18
C LEU A 247 9.47 0.90 -22.12
N PHE A 248 8.18 1.10 -21.86
CA PHE A 248 7.37 2.10 -22.55
C PHE A 248 6.22 2.58 -21.68
N HIS A 249 5.84 3.84 -21.88
CA HIS A 249 4.68 4.48 -21.29
C HIS A 249 4.01 5.33 -22.36
N LEU A 250 3.04 4.74 -23.07
CA LEU A 250 2.36 5.39 -24.19
C LEU A 250 1.01 5.90 -23.74
N HIS A 251 0.73 7.17 -24.06
CA HIS A 251 -0.57 7.81 -23.89
C HIS A 251 -1.16 8.07 -25.27
N LEU A 252 -2.28 7.44 -25.58
CA LEU A 252 -3.04 7.66 -26.80
C LEU A 252 -4.31 8.44 -26.48
N SER A 253 -4.34 9.72 -26.85
CA SER A 253 -5.54 10.55 -26.72
C SER A 253 -6.57 10.16 -27.78
N LEU A 254 -7.81 9.96 -27.34
CA LEU A 254 -8.97 9.72 -28.18
C LEU A 254 -9.77 11.02 -28.22
N THR A 255 -9.45 11.87 -29.20
CA THR A 255 -10.14 13.14 -29.46
C THR A 255 -11.29 12.97 -30.44
#